data_AF-A0A1F5BT08-F1
#
_entry.id   AF-A0A1F5BT08-F1
#
_cell.length_a   1.000
_cell.length_b   1.000
_cell.length_c   1.000
_cell.angle_alpha   90.00
_cell.angle_beta   90.00
_cell.angle_gamma   90.00
#
_symmetry.space_group_name_H-M   'P 1'
#
loop_
_entity.id
_entity.type
_entity.pdbx_description
1 polymer ?
#
loop_
_entity_poly.entity_id
_entity_poly.type
_entity_poly.pdbx_seq_one_letter_code
_entity_poly.pdbx_strand_id
1 'polypeptide(L)'
;MKLKLDPHKTLVIALTALVLLFALWLVSPFFRIDASDEASGKLNGYRLTLGLTIMILFVGKSLWDVLAPQGLAKKVSNVKAVALVALTLVVMGFVVFTVARAAAYYLDSSIAIDSSQF
;
A
#
# COMPACT_ATOMS: atom_id res chain seq x y z
N MET A 1 7.05 -2.17 -34.71
CA MET A 1 5.82 -2.78 -34.12
C MET A 1 4.96 -1.63 -33.59
N LYS A 2 3.87 -1.25 -34.28
CA LYS A 2 3.01 -0.13 -33.82
C LYS A 2 2.21 -0.59 -32.61
N LEU A 3 2.52 -0.07 -31.43
CA LEU A 3 1.77 -0.30 -30.21
C LEU A 3 0.37 0.33 -30.39
N LYS A 4 -0.62 -0.46 -30.83
CA LYS A 4 -2.03 -0.02 -30.80
C LYS A 4 -2.42 0.11 -29.33
N LEU A 5 -2.29 1.32 -28.80
CA LEU A 5 -2.69 1.65 -27.44
C LEU A 5 -4.22 1.63 -27.39
N ASP A 6 -4.77 0.69 -26.64
CA ASP A 6 -6.20 0.63 -26.34
C ASP A 6 -6.48 1.68 -25.25
N PRO A 7 -7.19 2.79 -25.55
CA PRO A 7 -7.34 3.92 -24.64
C PRO A 7 -8.01 3.51 -23.34
N HIS A 8 -8.93 2.54 -23.38
CA HIS A 8 -9.60 2.04 -22.18
C HIS A 8 -8.62 1.32 -21.26
N LYS A 9 -7.76 0.45 -21.80
CA LYS A 9 -6.76 -0.27 -21.01
C LYS A 9 -5.72 0.67 -20.41
N THR A 10 -5.28 1.67 -21.18
CA THR A 10 -4.35 2.69 -20.68
C THR A 10 -4.96 3.47 -19.52
N LEU A 11 -6.24 3.85 -19.63
CA LEU A 11 -6.94 4.56 -18.57
C LEU A 11 -7.03 3.72 -17.29
N VAL A 12 -7.38 2.44 -17.38
CA VAL A 12 -7.45 1.55 -16.21
C VAL A 12 -6.07 1.42 -15.53
N ILE A 13 -5.00 1.28 -16.31
CA ILE A 13 -3.63 1.19 -15.78
C ILE A 13 -3.24 2.51 -15.11
N ALA A 14 -3.51 3.64 -15.75
CA ALA A 14 -3.21 4.97 -15.21
C ALA A 14 -3.97 5.24 -13.90
N LEU A 15 -5.26 4.88 -13.86
CA LEU A 15 -6.08 5.01 -12.66
C LEU A 15 -5.56 4.12 -11.53
N THR A 16 -5.17 2.89 -11.83
CA THR A 16 -4.57 1.97 -10.84
C THR A 16 -3.28 2.54 -10.27
N ALA A 17 -2.40 3.06 -11.14
CA ALA A 17 -1.17 3.71 -10.71
C ALA A 17 -1.45 4.94 -9.83
N LEU A 18 -2.43 5.76 -10.20
CA LEU A 18 -2.84 6.93 -9.42
C LEU A 18 -3.35 6.54 -8.03
N VAL A 19 -4.17 5.48 -7.92
CA VAL A 19 -4.66 4.95 -6.63
C VAL A 19 -3.49 4.46 -5.76
N LEU A 20 -2.51 3.76 -6.35
CA LEU A 20 -1.34 3.29 -5.61
C LEU A 20 -0.45 4.45 -5.14
N LEU A 21 -0.25 5.47 -5.98
CA LEU A 21 0.48 6.69 -5.60
C LEU A 21 -0.26 7.46 -4.50
N PHE A 22 -1.59 7.53 -4.57
CA PHE A 22 -2.41 8.13 -3.53
C PHE A 22 -2.29 7.36 -2.20
N ALA A 23 -2.31 6.04 -2.24
CA ALA A 23 -2.10 5.21 -1.05
C ALA A 23 -0.68 5.40 -0.47
N LEU A 24 0.34 5.49 -1.32
CA LEU A 24 1.71 5.77 -0.90
C LEU A 24 1.82 7.14 -0.23
N TRP A 25 1.15 8.15 -0.78
CA TRP A 25 1.09 9.49 -0.20
C TRP A 25 0.36 9.50 1.15
N LEU A 26 -0.72 8.74 1.30
CA LEU A 26 -1.44 8.60 2.57
C LEU A 26 -0.54 8.04 3.68
N VAL A 27 0.31 7.09 3.34
CA VAL A 27 1.23 6.44 4.28
C VAL A 27 2.53 7.21 4.49
N SER A 28 2.88 8.13 3.59
CA SER A 28 4.15 8.86 3.59
C SER A 28 4.56 9.57 4.91
N PRO A 29 3.63 10.08 5.76
CA PRO A 29 4.03 10.66 7.06
C PRO A 29 4.78 9.66 7.94
N PHE A 30 4.48 8.37 7.84
CA PHE A 30 5.10 7.33 8.64
C PHE A 30 6.53 6.98 8.18
N PHE A 31 7.02 7.56 7.07
CA PHE A 31 8.41 7.40 6.63
C PHE A 31 9.38 8.27 7.42
N ARG A 32 8.94 9.45 7.84
CA ARG A 32 9.74 10.44 8.58
C ARG A 32 8.85 10.97 9.68
N ILE A 33 8.87 10.27 10.81
CA ILE A 33 8.13 10.68 12.00
C ILE A 33 8.95 11.78 12.65
N ASP A 34 8.41 12.99 12.66
CA ASP A 34 9.00 14.16 13.31
C ASP A 34 8.17 14.53 14.54
N ALA A 35 8.81 14.98 15.63
CA ALA A 35 8.16 15.23 16.92
C ALA A 35 7.04 16.30 16.86
N SER A 36 7.01 17.10 15.78
CA SER A 36 5.94 18.08 15.52
C SER A 36 4.59 17.47 15.12
N ASP A 37 4.51 16.16 14.81
CA ASP A 37 3.29 15.49 14.36
C ASP A 37 2.32 15.08 15.50
N GLU A 38 2.71 15.21 16.77
CA GLU A 38 1.84 14.89 17.92
C GLU A 38 0.53 15.70 17.90
N ALA A 39 0.59 16.97 17.47
CA ALA A 39 -0.59 17.84 17.37
C ALA A 39 -1.62 17.37 16.31
N SER A 40 -1.19 16.54 15.35
CA SER A 40 -2.04 16.02 14.25
C SER A 40 -2.25 14.51 14.32
N GLY A 41 -1.95 13.86 15.47
CA GLY A 41 -1.96 12.40 15.61
C GLY A 41 -3.25 11.71 15.14
N LYS A 42 -4.42 12.33 15.36
CA LYS A 42 -5.71 11.78 14.93
C LYS A 42 -5.87 11.79 13.40
N LEU A 43 -5.45 12.87 12.74
CA LEU A 43 -5.49 12.97 11.27
C LEU A 43 -4.51 12.00 10.62
N ASN A 44 -3.29 11.90 11.17
CA ASN A 44 -2.28 10.99 10.67
C ASN A 44 -2.69 9.51 10.86
N GLY A 45 -3.39 9.17 11.95
CA GLY A 45 -3.99 7.85 12.15
C GLY A 45 -5.05 7.48 11.10
N TYR A 46 -5.93 8.41 10.72
CA TYR A 46 -6.90 8.17 9.65
C TYR A 46 -6.22 8.00 8.28
N ARG A 47 -5.20 8.81 7.99
CA ARG A 47 -4.42 8.70 6.74
C ARG A 47 -3.73 7.35 6.65
N LEU A 48 -3.10 6.88 7.73
CA LEU A 48 -2.49 5.56 7.81
C LEU A 48 -3.50 4.45 7.53
N THR A 49 -4.64 4.48 8.23
CA THR A 49 -5.68 3.45 8.15
C THR A 49 -6.24 3.35 6.73
N LEU A 50 -6.53 4.49 6.11
CA LEU A 50 -7.01 4.53 4.72
C LEU A 50 -5.94 4.04 3.74
N GLY A 51 -4.69 4.51 3.89
CA GLY A 51 -3.59 4.10 3.01
C GLY A 51 -3.34 2.59 3.06
N LEU A 52 -3.28 2.02 4.27
CA LEU A 52 -3.12 0.59 4.49
C LEU A 52 -4.30 -0.21 3.92
N THR A 53 -5.54 0.27 4.13
CA THR A 53 -6.73 -0.41 3.60
C THR A 53 -6.68 -0.52 2.08
N ILE A 54 -6.33 0.56 1.38
CA ILE A 54 -6.20 0.55 -0.09
C ILE A 54 -5.13 -0.47 -0.53
N MET A 55 -3.97 -0.47 0.13
CA MET A 55 -2.88 -1.39 -0.20
C MET A 55 -3.25 -2.85 0.07
N ILE A 56 -3.90 -3.15 1.20
CA ILE A 56 -4.36 -4.50 1.54
C ILE A 56 -5.41 -4.99 0.54
N LEU A 57 -6.39 -4.15 0.20
CA LEU A 57 -7.40 -4.48 -0.81
C LEU A 57 -6.76 -4.74 -2.18
N PHE A 58 -5.77 -3.92 -2.57
CA PHE A 58 -5.01 -4.13 -3.80
C PHE A 58 -4.26 -5.47 -3.79
N VAL A 59 -3.56 -5.80 -2.71
CA VAL A 59 -2.84 -7.07 -2.56
C VAL A 59 -3.81 -8.25 -2.61
N GLY A 60 -4.89 -8.22 -1.82
CA GLY A 60 -5.88 -9.28 -1.78
C GLY A 60 -6.54 -9.50 -3.14
N LYS A 61 -6.94 -8.42 -3.82
CA LYS A 61 -7.49 -8.50 -5.18
C LYS A 61 -6.49 -9.05 -6.19
N SER A 62 -5.23 -8.58 -6.15
CA SER A 62 -4.20 -9.02 -7.10
C SER A 62 -3.84 -10.50 -6.92
N LEU A 63 -3.76 -10.98 -5.66
CA LEU A 63 -3.57 -12.40 -5.37
C LEU A 63 -4.77 -13.23 -5.83
N TRP A 64 -6.00 -12.77 -5.57
CA TRP A 64 -7.20 -13.46 -6.01
C TRP A 64 -7.26 -13.58 -7.53
N ASP A 65 -6.94 -12.51 -8.26
CA ASP A 65 -6.95 -12.50 -9.73
C ASP A 65 -5.93 -13.49 -10.33
N VAL A 66 -4.84 -13.80 -9.62
CA VAL A 66 -3.81 -14.78 -10.04
C VAL A 66 -4.17 -16.21 -9.61
N LEU A 67 -4.61 -16.39 -8.36
CA LEU A 67 -4.78 -17.70 -7.73
C LEU A 67 -6.16 -18.32 -7.96
N ALA A 68 -7.18 -17.51 -8.30
CA ALA A 68 -8.51 -18.04 -8.54
C ALA A 68 -8.52 -19.00 -9.75
N PRO A 69 -9.34 -20.06 -9.72
CA PRO A 69 -9.41 -21.05 -10.80
C PRO A 69 -9.82 -20.42 -12.14
N GLN A 70 -10.59 -19.32 -12.11
CA GLN A 70 -10.93 -18.54 -13.30
C GLN A 70 -9.73 -17.78 -13.89
N GLY A 71 -8.78 -17.35 -13.05
CA GLY A 71 -7.52 -16.73 -13.46
C GLY A 71 -6.55 -17.74 -14.05
N LEU A 72 -6.46 -18.92 -13.43
CA LEU A 72 -5.64 -20.04 -13.91
C LEU A 72 -6.16 -20.66 -15.22
N ALA A 73 -7.47 -20.69 -15.42
CA ALA A 73 -8.10 -21.20 -16.64
C ALA A 73 -7.97 -20.22 -17.84
N LYS A 74 -7.77 -18.93 -17.57
CA LYS A 74 -7.61 -17.91 -18.61
C LYS A 74 -6.18 -17.97 -19.15
N LYS A 75 -6.00 -18.10 -20.47
CA LYS A 75 -4.68 -18.00 -21.11
C LYS A 75 -4.13 -16.57 -21.00
N VAL A 76 -3.65 -16.20 -19.82
CA VAL A 76 -2.91 -14.96 -19.58
C VAL A 76 -1.44 -15.19 -19.89
N SER A 77 -0.76 -14.12 -20.33
CA SER A 77 0.69 -14.19 -20.57
C SER A 77 1.41 -14.37 -19.24
N ASN A 78 2.28 -15.39 -19.13
CA ASN A 78 3.10 -15.65 -17.94
C ASN A 78 3.87 -14.40 -17.48
N VAL A 79 4.36 -13.58 -18.41
CA VAL A 79 5.07 -12.32 -18.11
C VAL A 79 4.20 -11.36 -17.32
N LYS A 80 2.91 -11.24 -17.68
CA LYS A 80 1.96 -10.34 -16.98
C LYS A 80 1.62 -10.85 -15.60
N ALA A 81 1.44 -12.16 -15.45
CA ALA A 81 1.19 -12.79 -14.16
C ALA A 81 2.38 -12.61 -13.22
N VAL A 82 3.61 -12.88 -13.70
CA VAL A 82 4.84 -12.68 -12.93
C VAL A 82 5.02 -11.21 -12.53
N ALA A 83 4.78 -10.26 -13.44
CA ALA A 83 4.85 -8.84 -13.12
C ALA A 83 3.83 -8.42 -12.05
N LEU A 84 2.60 -8.94 -12.12
CA LEU A 84 1.56 -8.66 -11.12
C LEU A 84 1.93 -9.24 -9.75
N VAL A 85 2.46 -10.47 -9.71
CA VAL A 85 2.92 -11.09 -8.45
C VAL A 85 4.08 -10.31 -7.86
N ALA A 86 5.07 -9.92 -8.67
CA ALA A 86 6.20 -9.11 -8.19
C ALA A 86 5.73 -7.76 -7.61
N LEU A 87 4.83 -7.05 -8.31
CA LEU A 87 4.24 -5.81 -7.81
C LEU A 87 3.49 -6.04 -6.49
N THR A 88 2.72 -7.13 -6.40
CA THR A 88 1.99 -7.50 -5.19
C THR A 88 2.92 -7.72 -4.00
N LEU A 89 4.05 -8.41 -4.21
CA LEU A 89 5.06 -8.63 -3.17
C LEU A 89 5.72 -7.32 -2.71
N VAL A 90 6.00 -6.40 -3.64
CA VAL A 90 6.53 -5.07 -3.30
C VAL A 90 5.53 -4.29 -2.44
N VAL A 91 4.26 -4.23 -2.85
CA VAL A 91 3.21 -3.56 -2.07
C VAL A 91 3.01 -4.22 -0.72
N MET A 92 3.06 -5.56 -0.65
CA MET A 92 2.93 -6.30 0.61
C MET A 92 4.10 -6.01 1.56
N GLY A 93 5.34 -6.02 1.06
CA GLY A 93 6.51 -5.65 1.87
C GLY A 93 6.41 -4.22 2.39
N PHE A 94 5.89 -3.31 1.56
CA PHE A 94 5.66 -1.93 1.94
C PHE A 94 4.57 -1.77 3.03
N VAL A 95 3.50 -2.56 2.96
CA VAL A 95 2.48 -2.65 4.04
C VAL A 95 3.11 -3.12 5.35
N VAL A 96 3.90 -4.20 5.31
CA VAL A 96 4.57 -4.74 6.51
C VAL A 96 5.52 -3.71 7.13
N PHE A 97 6.34 -3.06 6.31
CA PHE A 97 7.23 -1.98 6.75
C PHE A 97 6.47 -0.85 7.44
N THR A 98 5.37 -0.41 6.84
CA THR A 98 4.53 0.67 7.36
C THR A 98 3.94 0.32 8.72
N VAL A 99 3.37 -0.89 8.85
CA VAL A 99 2.78 -1.37 10.10
C VAL A 99 3.84 -1.48 11.19
N ALA A 100 5.03 -2.02 10.88
CA ALA A 100 6.14 -2.11 11.82
C ALA A 100 6.58 -0.72 12.31
N ARG A 101 6.64 0.27 11.41
CA ARG A 101 7.03 1.63 11.77
C ARG A 101 5.97 2.33 12.63
N ALA A 102 4.70 2.14 12.32
CA ALA A 102 3.60 2.66 13.13
C ALA A 102 3.58 2.02 14.53
N ALA A 103 3.83 0.71 14.63
CA ALA A 103 3.93 0.01 15.91
C ALA A 103 5.12 0.51 16.75
N ALA A 104 6.30 0.69 16.14
CA ALA A 104 7.47 1.23 16.80
C ALA A 104 7.22 2.64 17.36
N TYR A 105 6.58 3.51 16.58
CA TYR A 105 6.20 4.85 17.03
C TYR A 105 5.25 4.83 18.22
N TYR A 106 4.22 3.97 18.16
CA TYR A 106 3.26 3.85 19.26
C TYR A 106 3.95 3.39 20.55
N LEU A 107 4.84 2.40 20.46
CA LEU A 107 5.60 1.92 21.61
C LEU A 107 6.51 3.02 22.20
N ASP A 108 7.25 3.74 21.36
CA ASP A 108 8.15 4.82 21.79
C ASP A 108 7.38 5.96 22.49
N SER A 109 6.25 6.38 21.89
CA SER A 109 5.38 7.41 22.50
C SER A 109 4.81 6.97 23.86
N SER A 110 4.44 5.69 24.01
CA SER A 110 3.90 5.17 25.28
C SER A 110 4.95 5.13 26.39
N ILE A 111 6.21 4.81 26.05
CA ILE A 111 7.33 4.82 26.99
C ILE A 111 7.66 6.26 27.42
N ALA A 112 7.65 7.21 26.49
CA ALA A 112 7.89 8.62 26.78
C ALA A 112 6.84 9.19 27.76
N ILE A 113 5.57 8.88 27.54
CA ILE A 113 4.47 9.31 28.44
C ILE A 113 4.69 8.75 29.86
N ASP A 114 5.00 7.45 29.97
CA ASP A 114 5.22 6.80 31.27
C ASP A 114 6.41 7.44 32.02
N SER A 115 7.50 7.73 31.31
CA SER A 115 8.68 8.38 31.89
C SER A 115 8.45 9.81 32.38
N SER A 116 7.41 10.50 31.89
CA SER A 116 7.06 11.87 32.29
C SER A 116 6.14 11.94 33.53
N GLN A 117 5.60 10.79 33.96
CA GLN A 117 4.70 10.67 35.11
C GLN A 117 5.43 10.32 36.42
N PHE A 118 6.74 10.07 36.35
CA PHE A 118 7.64 9.80 37.49
C PHE A 118 8.69 10.91 37.65
#